data_AF-A0A7X2PQC7-F1
#
_entry.id   AF-A0A7X2PQC7-F1
#
_cell.length_a   1.000
_cell.length_b   1.000
_cell.length_c   1.000
_cell.angle_alpha   90.00
_cell.angle_beta   90.00
_cell.angle_gamma   90.00
#
_symmetry.space_group_name_H-M   'P 1'
#
loop_
_entity.id
_entity.type
_entity.pdbx_description
1 polymer ?
#
loop_
_entity_poly.entity_id
_entity_poly.type
_entity_poly.pdbx_seq_one_letter_code
_entity_poly.pdbx_strand_id
1 'polypeptide(L)' 'MTVTRAYDELIDVLTCGATTERLANFRSSPETQARVGELIKRKKVGAVTREEIAEMEEYLTIEHVMIMTKARARQRLQA' A
#
# COMPACT_ATOMS: atom_id res chain seq x y z
N MET A 1 -5.34 17.22 -0.43
CA MET A 1 -4.92 15.85 -0.81
C MET A 1 -4.26 15.25 0.41
N THR A 2 -4.97 14.43 1.16
CA THR A 2 -4.37 13.66 2.25
C THR A 2 -3.58 12.53 1.59
N VAL A 3 -2.27 12.69 1.49
CA VAL A 3 -1.38 11.61 1.06
C VAL A 3 -1.58 10.48 2.07
N THR A 4 -2.14 9.36 1.63
CA THR A 4 -2.28 8.18 2.48
C THR A 4 -0.89 7.67 2.88
N ARG A 5 -0.72 7.22 4.12
CA ARG A 5 0.59 6.75 4.65
C ARG A 5 1.24 5.67 3.78
N ALA A 6 0.44 4.89 3.07
CA ALA A 6 0.94 3.91 2.10
C ALA A 6 1.71 4.54 0.93
N TYR A 7 1.37 5.77 0.50
CA TYR A 7 2.16 6.51 -0.50
C TYR A 7 3.48 6.99 0.09
N ASP A 8 3.49 7.52 1.31
CA ASP A 8 4.74 7.94 1.97
C ASP A 8 5.71 6.76 2.13
N GLU A 9 5.22 5.60 2.58
CA GLU A 9 6.04 4.38 2.68
C GLU A 9 6.60 3.93 1.33
N LEU A 10 5.83 4.08 0.25
CA LEU A 10 6.27 3.74 -1.10
C LEU A 10 7.33 4.75 -1.59
N ILE A 11 7.09 6.05 -1.37
CA ILE A 11 8.03 7.13 -1.72
C ILE A 11 9.34 6.97 -0.95
N ASP A 12 9.30 6.61 0.33
CA ASP A 12 10.49 6.33 1.13
C ASP A 12 11.33 5.19 0.54
N VAL A 13 10.69 4.14 0.04
CA VAL A 13 11.40 3.04 -0.62
C VAL A 13 12.00 3.47 -1.95
N LEU A 14 11.32 4.33 -2.70
CA LEU A 14 11.82 4.89 -3.96
C LEU A 14 13.01 5.83 -3.75
N THR A 15 12.95 6.66 -2.71
CA THR A 15 13.98 7.68 -2.41
C THR A 15 15.21 7.10 -1.71
N CYS A 16 15.06 6.05 -0.89
CA CYS A 16 16.18 5.38 -0.22
C CYS A 16 16.98 4.40 -1.11
N GLY A 17 16.77 4.42 -2.42
CA GLY A 17 17.35 3.46 -3.36
C GLY A 17 16.46 2.23 -3.51
N ALA A 18 15.58 2.28 -4.50
CA ALA A 18 14.71 1.18 -4.88
C ALA A 18 15.51 0.03 -5.51
N THR A 19 16.05 -0.88 -4.70
CA THR A 19 16.62 -2.13 -5.20
C THR A 19 15.52 -3.13 -5.51
N THR A 20 15.73 -3.95 -6.54
CA THR A 20 14.80 -5.02 -6.93
C THR A 20 14.45 -5.93 -5.75
N GLU A 21 15.42 -6.23 -4.88
CA GLU A 21 15.23 -7.06 -3.69
C GLU A 21 14.35 -6.37 -2.63
N ARG A 22 14.57 -5.07 -2.38
CA ARG A 22 13.76 -4.28 -1.43
C ARG A 22 12.33 -4.10 -1.92
N LEU A 23 12.14 -3.93 -3.22
CA LEU A 23 10.81 -3.88 -3.86
C LEU A 23 10.08 -5.23 -3.79
N ALA A 24 10.80 -6.35 -4.02
CA ALA A 24 10.23 -7.69 -3.94
C ALA A 24 9.78 -8.07 -2.51
N ASN A 25 10.48 -7.56 -1.50
CA ASN A 25 10.24 -7.81 -0.08
C ASN A 25 9.45 -6.70 0.62
N PHE A 26 9.03 -5.66 -0.09
CA PHE A 26 8.28 -4.56 0.51
C PHE A 26 7.02 -5.07 1.23
N ARG A 27 6.75 -4.55 2.41
CA ARG A 27 5.52 -4.81 3.13
C ARG A 27 5.06 -3.52 3.78
N SER A 28 3.80 -3.18 3.59
CA SER A 28 3.19 -2.00 4.23
C SER A 28 3.34 -2.12 5.74
N SER A 29 3.53 -0.98 6.42
CA SER A 29 3.74 -0.95 7.86
C SER A 29 2.57 -1.58 8.63
N PRO A 30 2.80 -2.07 9.86
CA PRO A 30 1.73 -2.56 10.71
C PRO A 30 0.62 -1.52 10.96
N GLU A 31 0.98 -0.23 10.98
CA GLU A 31 0.05 0.87 11.18
C GLU A 31 -0.88 1.04 9.98
N THR A 32 -0.31 1.02 8.76
CA THR A 32 -1.07 1.03 7.50
C THR A 32 -2.00 -0.18 7.42
N GLN A 33 -1.52 -1.38 7.77
CA GLN A 33 -2.36 -2.59 7.80
C GLN A 33 -3.50 -2.49 8.82
N ALA A 34 -3.22 -1.95 10.02
CA ALA A 34 -4.22 -1.75 11.06
C ALA A 34 -5.30 -0.75 10.62
N ARG A 35 -4.90 0.35 9.97
CA ARG A 35 -5.82 1.37 9.45
C ARG A 35 -6.76 0.81 8.38
N VAL A 36 -6.22 0.09 7.39
CA VAL A 36 -7.04 -0.60 6.38
C VAL A 36 -7.99 -1.60 7.03
N GLY A 37 -7.53 -2.35 8.03
CA GLY A 37 -8.35 -3.28 8.80
C GLY A 37 -9.50 -2.59 9.55
N GLU A 38 -9.25 -1.42 10.13
CA GLU A 38 -10.26 -0.58 10.78
C GLU A 38 -11.30 -0.09 9.76
N LEU A 39 -10.86 0.45 8.62
CA LEU A 39 -11.74 0.93 7.56
C LEU A 39 -12.64 -0.19 7.00
N ILE A 40 -12.11 -1.40 6.82
CA ILE A 40 -12.89 -2.59 6.42
C ILE A 40 -13.95 -2.93 7.47
N LYS A 41 -13.60 -2.88 8.77
CA LYS A 41 -14.56 -3.12 9.85
C LYS A 41 -15.66 -2.05 9.86
N ARG A 42 -15.30 -0.78 9.72
CA ARG A 42 -16.26 0.34 9.70
C ARG A 42 -17.19 0.30 8.49
N LYS A 43 -16.67 -0.07 7.31
CA LYS A 43 -17.47 -0.32 6.11
C LYS A 43 -18.50 -1.44 6.32
N LYS A 44 -18.14 -2.53 7.00
CA LYS A 44 -19.09 -3.62 7.33
C LYS A 44 -20.22 -3.19 8.27
N VAL A 45 -19.95 -2.24 9.16
CA VAL A 45 -20.93 -1.70 10.11
C VAL A 45 -21.74 -0.54 9.51
N GLY A 46 -21.46 -0.14 8.27
CA GLY A 46 -22.12 1.00 7.61
C GLY A 46 -21.70 2.37 8.16
N ALA A 47 -20.67 2.42 9.00
CA ALA A 47 -20.17 3.62 9.68
C ALA A 47 -18.88 4.13 9.00
N VAL A 48 -18.94 4.29 7.67
CA VAL A 48 -17.81 4.76 6.85
C VAL A 48 -18.19 6.07 6.16
N THR A 49 -17.35 7.09 6.29
CA THR A 49 -17.58 8.38 5.62
C THR A 49 -17.10 8.34 4.16
N ARG A 50 -17.43 9.37 3.38
CA ARG A 50 -16.99 9.46 1.99
C ARG A 50 -15.46 9.61 1.88
N GLU A 51 -14.86 10.30 2.83
CA GLU A 51 -13.41 10.48 2.95
C GLU A 51 -12.73 9.15 3.26
N GLU A 52 -13.31 8.35 4.15
CA GLU A 52 -12.83 7.02 4.49
C GLU A 52 -12.95 6.05 3.31
N ILE A 53 -14.00 6.16 2.49
CA ILE A 53 -14.12 5.39 1.24
C ILE A 53 -13.01 5.78 0.25
N ALA A 54 -12.74 7.08 0.08
CA ALA A 54 -11.66 7.54 -0.78
C ALA A 54 -10.29 7.05 -0.28
N GLU A 55 -10.05 7.06 1.04
CA GLU A 55 -8.85 6.49 1.67
C GLU A 55 -8.70 4.99 1.31
N MET A 56 -9.80 4.22 1.37
CA MET A 56 -9.80 2.80 0.98
C MET A 56 -9.51 2.59 -0.51
N GLU A 57 -10.05 3.42 -1.40
CA GLU A 57 -9.79 3.33 -2.84
C GLU A 57 -8.32 3.63 -3.18
N GLU A 58 -7.71 4.59 -2.48
CA GLU A 58 -6.28 4.86 -2.58
C GLU A 58 -5.44 3.66 -2.12
N TYR A 59 -5.75 3.05 -0.97
CA TYR A 59 -5.06 1.85 -0.51
C TYR A 59 -5.16 0.70 -1.51
N LEU A 60 -6.33 0.46 -2.10
CA LEU A 60 -6.51 -0.59 -3.12
C LEU A 60 -5.63 -0.32 -4.36
N THR A 61 -5.53 0.94 -4.76
CA THR A 61 -4.69 1.35 -5.89
C THR A 61 -3.22 1.06 -5.61
N ILE A 62 -2.72 1.46 -4.44
CA ILE A 62 -1.33 1.22 -4.03
C ILE A 62 -1.04 -0.27 -3.91
N GLU A 63 -1.94 -1.03 -3.29
CA GLU A 63 -1.77 -2.48 -3.13
C GLU A 63 -1.66 -3.17 -4.49
N HIS A 64 -2.48 -2.77 -5.46
CA HIS A 64 -2.40 -3.28 -6.83
C HIS A 64 -1.05 -2.96 -7.49
N VAL A 65 -0.57 -1.72 -7.35
CA VAL A 65 0.76 -1.32 -7.84
C VAL A 65 1.87 -2.14 -7.16
N MET A 66 1.77 -2.37 -5.85
CA MET A 66 2.74 -3.15 -5.10
C MET A 66 2.77 -4.62 -5.51
N ILE A 67 1.61 -5.24 -5.77
CA ILE A 67 1.53 -6.61 -6.30
C ILE A 67 2.27 -6.71 -7.63
N MET A 68 1.99 -5.80 -8.58
CA MET A 68 2.66 -5.77 -9.88
C MET A 68 4.17 -5.52 -9.74
N THR A 69 4.56 -4.60 -8.86
CA THR A 69 5.96 -4.25 -8.62
C THR A 69 6.73 -5.45 -8.06
N LYS A 70 6.18 -6.13 -7.06
CA LYS A 70 6.76 -7.36 -6.49
C LYS A 70 6.88 -8.47 -7.53
N ALA A 71 5.85 -8.67 -8.35
CA ALA A 71 5.87 -9.67 -9.40
C ALA A 71 7.02 -9.41 -10.40
N ARG A 72 7.14 -8.18 -10.89
CA ARG A 72 8.22 -7.78 -11.81
C ARG A 72 9.60 -7.85 -11.14
N ALA A 73 9.70 -7.46 -9.87
CA ALA A 73 10.95 -7.53 -9.13
C ALA A 73 11.43 -8.97 -8.96
N ARG A 74 10.54 -9.90 -8.61
CA ARG A 74 10.85 -11.32 -8.53
C ARG A 74 11.24 -11.92 -9.87
N GLN A 75 10.62 -11.48 -10.96
CA GLN A 75 11.03 -11.90 -12.32
C GLN A 75 12.46 -11.45 -12.62
N ARG A 76 12.83 -10.22 -12.27
CA ARG A 76 14.19 -9.69 -12.48
C ARG A 76 15.25 -10.32 -11.58
N LEU A 77 14.88 -10.83 -10.40
CA LEU A 77 15.80 -11.57 -9.52
C LEU A 77 16.02 -13.02 -9.97
N GLN A 78 15.13 -13.55 -10.81
CA GLN A 78 15.22 -14.90 -11.37
C GLN A 78 15.84 -14.94 -12.78
N ALA A 79 16.12 -13.78 -13.37
CA ALA A 79 16.73 -13.61 -14.69
C ALA A 79 18.22 -13.28 -14.54
#